data_AF-A0AAU2P053-F1
#
_entry.id   AF-A0AAU2P053-F1
#
_cell.length_a   1.000
_cell.length_b   1.000
_cell.length_c   1.000
_cell.angle_alpha   90.00
_cell.angle_beta   90.00
_cell.angle_gamma   90.00
#
_symmetry.space_group_name_H-M   'P 1'
#
loop_
_entity.id
_entity.type
_entity.pdbx_description
1 polymer ?
#
loop_
_entity_poly.entity_id
_entity_poly.type
_entity_poly.pdbx_seq_one_letter_code
_entity_poly.pdbx_strand_id
1 'polypeptide(L)'
;MGFVILLVVLGGGAGLILSGVSKLHTAVPTCYGRPMVPGDICHPRVTGSFSEGMPEPHDTTYQEQLDSLTSGGWTSIGLGAVLVVLALVIGIGWAAEVGRGRET
;
A
#
# COMPACT_ATOMS: atom_id res chain seq x y z
N MET A 1 18.15 -11.74 18.87
CA MET A 1 17.22 -10.63 18.51
C MET A 1 17.24 -10.28 17.03
N GLY A 2 18.39 -10.08 16.38
CA GLY A 2 18.45 -9.68 14.96
C GLY A 2 17.69 -10.59 13.98
N PHE A 3 17.75 -11.91 14.17
CA PHE A 3 16.99 -12.88 13.36
C PHE A 3 15.46 -12.70 13.44
N VAL A 4 14.94 -12.42 14.64
CA VAL A 4 13.49 -12.20 14.84
C VAL A 4 13.04 -10.92 14.13
N ILE A 5 13.84 -9.85 14.21
CA ILE A 5 13.58 -8.59 13.50
C ILE A 5 13.53 -8.85 12.00
N LEU A 6 14.48 -9.64 11.47
CA LEU A 6 14.55 -9.95 10.04
C LEU A 6 13.33 -10.74 9.55
N LEU A 7 12.86 -11.70 10.34
CA LEU A 7 11.60 -12.43 10.05
C LEU A 7 10.38 -11.51 10.09
N VAL A 8 10.29 -10.59 11.05
CA VAL A 8 9.18 -9.62 11.12
C VAL A 8 9.20 -8.68 9.93
N VAL A 9 10.37 -8.20 9.51
CA VAL A 9 10.50 -7.32 8.33
C VAL A 9 10.12 -8.07 7.04
N LEU A 10 10.54 -9.32 6.88
CA LEU A 10 10.13 -10.15 5.73
C LEU A 10 8.61 -10.40 5.72
N GLY A 11 8.04 -10.76 6.87
CA GLY A 11 6.60 -10.96 7.01
C GLY A 11 5.80 -9.68 6.74
N GLY A 12 6.26 -8.55 7.28
CA GLY A 12 5.65 -7.24 7.03
C GLY A 12 5.75 -6.81 5.57
N GLY A 13 6.91 -6.99 4.94
CA GLY A 13 7.11 -6.72 3.51
C GLY A 13 6.21 -7.56 2.63
N ALA A 14 6.15 -8.88 2.87
CA ALA A 14 5.24 -9.77 2.16
C ALA A 14 3.77 -9.38 2.38
N GLY A 15 3.38 -9.03 3.62
CA GLY A 15 2.04 -8.57 3.95
C GLY A 15 1.63 -7.30 3.22
N LEU A 16 2.54 -6.33 3.05
CA LEU A 16 2.31 -5.12 2.27
C LEU A 16 2.11 -5.43 0.77
N ILE A 17 2.89 -6.35 0.21
CA ILE A 17 2.72 -6.80 -1.17
C ILE A 17 1.35 -7.46 -1.35
N LEU A 18 0.99 -8.39 -0.47
CA LEU A 18 -0.30 -9.08 -0.49
C LEU A 18 -1.48 -8.11 -0.36
N SER A 19 -1.38 -7.13 0.53
CA SER A 19 -2.37 -6.07 0.70
C SER A 19 -2.54 -5.23 -0.56
N GLY A 20 -1.43 -4.83 -1.20
CA GLY A 20 -1.46 -4.07 -2.44
C GLY A 20 -2.03 -4.84 -3.63
N VAL A 21 -1.65 -6.11 -3.78
CA VAL A 21 -2.24 -7.01 -4.79
C VAL A 21 -3.74 -7.16 -4.56
N SER A 22 -4.16 -7.36 -3.31
CA SER A 22 -5.57 -7.46 -2.97
C SER A 22 -6.31 -6.18 -3.35
N LYS A 23 -5.76 -4.99 -3.02
CA LYS A 23 -6.32 -3.71 -3.46
C LYS A 23 -6.42 -3.59 -4.97
N LEU A 24 -5.41 -4.00 -5.74
CA LEU A 24 -5.47 -3.94 -7.21
C LEU A 24 -6.56 -4.85 -7.82
N HIS A 25 -6.78 -6.02 -7.23
CA HIS A 25 -7.71 -7.01 -7.79
C HIS A 25 -9.14 -6.92 -7.24
N THR A 26 -9.34 -6.35 -6.05
CA THR A 26 -10.65 -6.33 -5.40
C THR A 26 -11.17 -4.93 -5.09
N ALA A 27 -10.38 -3.88 -5.27
CA ALA A 27 -10.89 -2.53 -5.03
C ALA A 27 -11.83 -2.12 -6.17
N VAL A 28 -13.08 -1.86 -5.79
CA VAL A 28 -14.09 -1.30 -6.66
C VAL A 28 -14.24 0.18 -6.29
N PRO A 29 -14.22 1.12 -7.26
CA PRO A 29 -14.54 2.52 -7.00
C PRO A 29 -15.93 2.64 -6.35
N THR A 30 -16.03 3.40 -5.27
CA THR A 30 -17.28 3.54 -4.51
C THR A 30 -17.57 4.99 -4.17
N CYS A 31 -18.82 5.40 -4.39
CA CYS A 31 -19.36 6.67 -3.93
C CYS A 31 -20.25 6.40 -2.71
N TYR A 32 -19.82 6.82 -1.51
CA TYR A 32 -20.55 6.58 -0.26
C TYR A 32 -20.95 5.11 -0.03
N GLY A 33 -20.07 4.18 -0.34
CA GLY A 33 -20.31 2.74 -0.18
C GLY A 33 -21.19 2.09 -1.26
N ARG A 34 -21.60 2.86 -2.29
CA ARG A 34 -22.22 2.33 -3.51
C ARG A 34 -21.15 2.14 -4.58
N PRO A 35 -21.08 1.01 -5.28
CA PRO A 35 -20.16 0.83 -6.40
C PRO A 35 -20.49 1.83 -7.51
N MET A 36 -19.46 2.43 -8.10
CA MET A 36 -19.58 3.33 -9.26
C MET A 36 -19.39 2.54 -10.56
N VAL A 37 -20.07 2.95 -11.62
CA VAL A 37 -19.85 2.45 -12.99
C VAL A 37 -19.03 3.45 -13.83
N PRO A 38 -18.35 2.99 -14.90
CA PRO A 38 -17.62 3.88 -15.78
C PRO A 38 -18.51 5.01 -16.33
N GLY A 39 -18.11 6.25 -16.11
CA GLY A 39 -18.89 7.44 -16.47
C GLY A 39 -19.65 8.09 -15.31
N ASP A 40 -19.72 7.43 -14.14
CA ASP A 40 -20.30 8.02 -12.95
C ASP A 40 -19.41 9.13 -12.37
N ILE A 41 -20.08 10.15 -11.83
CA ILE A 41 -19.49 11.23 -11.05
C ILE A 41 -20.09 11.15 -9.64
N CYS A 42 -19.21 11.03 -8.64
CA CYS A 42 -19.60 11.03 -7.25
C CYS A 42 -19.75 12.48 -6.79
N HIS A 43 -21.00 12.92 -6.69
CA HIS A 43 -21.33 14.22 -6.13
C HIS A 43 -21.36 14.14 -4.59
N PRO A 44 -20.53 14.93 -3.89
CA PRO A 44 -20.51 14.90 -2.45
C PRO A 44 -21.83 15.43 -1.89
N ARG A 45 -22.44 14.69 -0.94
CA ARG A 45 -23.58 15.22 -0.20
C ARG A 45 -23.09 16.29 0.76
N VAL A 46 -23.30 17.54 0.39
CA VAL A 46 -23.08 18.68 1.28
C VAL A 46 -24.16 18.68 2.36
N THR A 47 -23.89 18.02 3.48
CA THR A 47 -24.75 18.09 4.68
C THR A 47 -24.14 19.06 5.69
N GLY A 48 -24.14 20.36 5.40
CA GLY A 48 -23.69 21.39 6.36
C GLY A 48 -23.20 22.69 5.73
N SER A 49 -23.09 23.74 6.55
CA SER A 49 -22.43 25.00 6.19
C SER A 49 -20.91 24.81 6.23
N PHE A 50 -20.23 25.05 5.11
CA PHE A 50 -18.77 25.09 5.08
C PHE A 50 -18.26 26.20 5.99
N SER A 51 -17.45 25.83 6.98
CA SER A 51 -16.66 26.76 7.78
C SER A 51 -15.46 27.22 6.96
N GLU A 52 -15.02 28.48 7.15
CA GLU A 52 -13.75 28.97 6.60
C GLU A 52 -12.62 27.99 6.95
N GLY A 53 -11.88 27.56 5.92
CA GLY A 53 -10.73 26.64 6.04
C GLY A 53 -11.01 25.16 5.77
N MET A 54 -12.26 24.75 5.52
CA MET A 54 -12.57 23.36 5.14
C MET A 54 -12.48 23.20 3.62
N PRO A 55 -11.79 22.17 3.08
CA PRO A 55 -11.71 21.97 1.64
C PRO A 55 -13.11 21.79 1.07
N GLU A 56 -13.42 22.56 0.02
CA GLU A 56 -14.68 22.41 -0.72
C GLU A 56 -14.81 20.97 -1.19
N PRO A 57 -15.98 20.33 -1.08
CA PRO A 57 -16.11 18.96 -1.49
C PRO A 57 -16.20 18.96 -3.02
N HIS A 58 -15.18 18.38 -3.64
CA HIS A 58 -15.08 18.25 -5.09
C HIS A 58 -15.80 16.99 -5.54
N ASP A 59 -16.40 17.08 -6.72
CA ASP A 59 -16.85 15.90 -7.45
C ASP A 59 -15.66 15.00 -7.73
N THR A 60 -15.83 13.70 -7.51
CA THR A 60 -14.80 12.71 -7.86
C THR A 60 -15.34 11.81 -8.97
N THR A 61 -14.59 11.67 -10.05
CA THR A 61 -14.99 10.81 -11.17
C THR A 61 -14.63 9.35 -10.89
N TYR A 62 -15.28 8.43 -11.60
CA TYR A 62 -14.90 7.01 -11.59
C TYR A 62 -13.41 6.79 -11.87
N GLN A 63 -12.84 7.54 -12.84
CA GLN A 63 -11.44 7.41 -13.23
C GLN A 63 -10.48 7.90 -12.14
N GLU A 64 -10.77 9.01 -11.49
CA GLU A 64 -9.93 9.51 -10.38
C GLU A 64 -9.96 8.59 -9.17
N GLN A 65 -11.12 8.03 -8.83
CA GLN A 65 -11.20 7.02 -7.78
C GLN A 65 -10.45 5.75 -8.15
N LEU A 66 -10.59 5.28 -9.39
CA LEU A 66 -9.86 4.12 -9.87
C LEU A 66 -8.36 4.36 -9.81
N ASP A 67 -7.89 5.51 -10.30
CA ASP A 67 -6.48 5.89 -10.33
C ASP A 67 -5.89 5.99 -8.92
N SER A 68 -6.63 6.60 -7.99
CA SER A 68 -6.26 6.67 -6.56
C SER A 68 -6.13 5.28 -5.92
N LEU A 69 -7.08 4.37 -6.21
CA LEU A 69 -7.03 2.98 -5.72
C LEU A 69 -5.85 2.20 -6.31
N THR A 70 -5.59 2.33 -7.61
CA THR A 70 -4.43 1.71 -8.26
C THR A 70 -3.12 2.27 -7.73
N SER A 71 -3.00 3.59 -7.63
CA SER A 71 -1.81 4.27 -7.09
C SER A 71 -1.52 3.83 -5.66
N GLY A 72 -2.56 3.77 -4.81
CA GLY A 72 -2.44 3.28 -3.43
C GLY A 72 -1.99 1.82 -3.35
N GLY A 73 -2.51 0.96 -4.23
CA GLY A 73 -2.09 -0.44 -4.28
C GLY A 73 -0.67 -0.62 -4.80
N TRP A 74 -0.27 0.07 -5.88
CA TRP A 74 1.11 0.06 -6.39
C TRP A 74 2.10 0.59 -5.36
N THR A 75 1.74 1.65 -4.62
CA THR A 75 2.57 2.20 -3.54
C THR A 75 2.82 1.16 -2.45
N SER A 76 1.78 0.43 -2.02
CA SER A 76 1.94 -0.62 -1.02
C SER A 76 2.78 -1.80 -1.51
N ILE A 77 2.65 -2.20 -2.78
CA ILE A 77 3.50 -3.22 -3.40
C ILE A 77 4.96 -2.75 -3.44
N GLY A 78 5.20 -1.51 -3.88
CA GLY A 78 6.54 -0.93 -3.96
C GLY A 78 7.24 -0.87 -2.61
N LEU A 79 6.56 -0.39 -1.57
CA LEU A 79 7.07 -0.38 -0.20
C LEU A 79 7.38 -1.79 0.32
N GLY A 80 6.47 -2.73 0.10
CA GLY A 80 6.67 -4.13 0.50
C GLY A 80 7.87 -4.76 -0.20
N ALA A 81 8.05 -4.53 -1.50
CA ALA A 81 9.18 -5.04 -2.27
C ALA A 81 10.52 -4.49 -1.77
N VAL A 82 10.60 -3.19 -1.48
CA VAL A 82 11.82 -2.56 -0.94
C VAL A 82 12.21 -3.18 0.41
N LEU A 83 11.23 -3.40 1.30
CA LEU A 83 11.50 -4.03 2.60
C LEU A 83 12.01 -5.47 2.46
N VAL A 84 11.43 -6.25 1.54
CA VAL A 84 11.89 -7.62 1.27
C VAL A 84 13.33 -7.62 0.74
N VAL A 85 13.64 -6.75 -0.22
CA VAL A 85 15.00 -6.64 -0.78
C VAL A 85 16.01 -6.27 0.30
N LEU A 86 15.70 -5.27 1.14
CA LEU A 86 16.58 -4.87 2.24
C LEU A 86 16.80 -6.00 3.25
N ALA A 87 15.73 -6.72 3.63
CA ALA A 87 15.84 -7.85 4.54
C ALA A 87 16.70 -8.99 3.97
N LEU A 88 16.58 -9.27 2.66
CA LEU A 88 17.42 -10.26 1.98
C LEU A 88 18.89 -9.84 1.96
N VAL A 89 19.21 -8.59 1.61
CA VAL A 89 20.59 -8.09 1.59
C VAL A 89 21.23 -8.19 2.97
N ILE A 90 20.52 -7.77 4.01
CA ILE A 90 21.00 -7.86 5.40
C ILE A 90 21.18 -9.32 5.81
N GLY A 91 20.22 -10.19 5.48
CA GLY A 91 20.27 -11.61 5.82
C GLY A 91 21.44 -12.33 5.16
N ILE A 92 21.68 -12.07 3.86
CA ILE A 92 22.82 -12.63 3.11
C ILE A 92 24.13 -12.10 3.67
N GLY A 93 24.21 -10.80 3.99
CA GLY A 93 25.39 -10.21 4.63
C GLY A 93 25.75 -10.91 5.93
N TRP A 94 24.77 -11.22 6.78
CA TRP A 94 25.01 -11.93 8.05
C TRP A 94 25.40 -13.39 7.81
N ALA A 95 24.77 -14.06 6.85
CA ALA A 95 25.13 -15.43 6.50
C ALA A 95 26.57 -15.54 5.98
N ALA A 96 27.03 -14.56 5.18
CA ALA A 96 28.40 -14.51 4.69
C ALA A 96 29.43 -14.31 5.82
N GLU A 97 29.14 -13.46 6.79
CA GLU A 97 30.02 -13.22 7.95
C GLU A 97 30.15 -14.49 8.83
N VAL A 98 29.02 -15.18 9.08
CA VAL A 98 29.00 -16.44 9.85
C VAL A 98 29.72 -17.56 9.10
N GLY A 99 29.63 -17.59 7.77
CA GLY A 99 30.36 -18.55 6.93
C GLY A 99 31.87 -18.40 7.05
N ARG A 100 32.38 -17.16 6.94
CA ARG A 100 33.83 -16.87 7.09
C ARG A 100 34.37 -17.21 8.47
N GLY A 101 33.56 -17.09 9.52
CA GLY A 101 33.95 -17.44 10.89
C GLY A 101 34.00 -18.96 11.17
N ARG A 102 33.45 -19.82 10.30
CA ARG A 102 33.51 -21.29 10.43
C ARG A 102 34.67 -21.93 9.66
N GLU A 103 35.35 -21.17 8.79
CA GLU A 103 36.46 -21.64 7.95
C GLU A 103 37.85 -21.40 8.58
N THR A 104 37.90 -20.79 9.79
CA THR A 104 39.09 -20.63 10.64
C THR A 104 39.01 -21.48 11.89
#